data_AF-A0A7K2TI88-F1
#
_entry.id   AF-A0A7K2TI88-F1
#
_cell.length_a   1.000
_cell.length_b   1.000
_cell.length_c   1.000
_cell.angle_alpha   90.00
_cell.angle_beta   90.00
_cell.angle_gamma   90.00
#
_symmetry.space_group_name_H-M   'P 1'
#
loop_
_entity.id
_entity.type
_entity.pdbx_description
1 polymer ?
#
loop_
_entity_poly.entity_id
_entity_poly.type
_entity_poly.pdbx_seq_one_letter_code
_entity_poly.pdbx_strand_id
1 'polypeptide(L)'
;MVMSVADKIAAELDALHADETSPGMAAVALDLANAIDSTNVPGAKAQAAHQLRAIIADLRRLAPVEAKGDAVDDIAEQRAKRRAAAREQAGG
;
A
#
# COMPACT_ATOMS: atom_id res chain seq x y z
N MET A 1 -11.84 -2.12 -17.77
CA MET A 1 -11.59 -0.75 -17.28
C MET A 1 -10.09 -0.53 -17.33
N VAL A 2 -9.59 0.46 -18.05
CA VAL A 2 -8.15 0.77 -18.06
C VAL A 2 -7.85 1.51 -16.75
N MET A 3 -7.08 0.90 -15.85
CA MET A 3 -6.65 1.57 -14.60
C MET A 3 -5.64 2.67 -14.94
N SER A 4 -5.89 3.87 -14.42
CA SER A 4 -5.03 5.04 -14.56
C SER A 4 -3.73 4.90 -13.75
N VAL A 5 -2.75 5.78 -13.98
CA VAL A 5 -1.55 5.82 -13.14
C VAL A 5 -1.94 6.24 -11.72
N ALA A 6 -2.84 7.20 -11.57
CA ALA A 6 -3.39 7.64 -10.29
C ALA A 6 -4.02 6.49 -9.51
N ASP A 7 -4.84 5.65 -10.15
CA ASP A 7 -5.48 4.50 -9.49
C ASP A 7 -4.45 3.51 -8.93
N LYS A 8 -3.37 3.26 -9.69
CA LYS A 8 -2.30 2.34 -9.27
C LYS A 8 -1.48 2.91 -8.12
N ILE A 9 -1.20 4.20 -8.15
CA ILE A 9 -0.45 4.87 -7.10
C ILE A 9 -1.29 4.97 -5.83
N ALA A 10 -2.59 5.28 -5.92
CA ALA A 10 -3.48 5.26 -4.76
C ALA A 10 -3.49 3.88 -4.06
N ALA A 11 -3.62 2.80 -4.83
CA ALA A 11 -3.58 1.44 -4.27
C ALA A 11 -2.22 1.10 -3.63
N GLU A 12 -1.12 1.61 -4.16
CA GLU A 12 0.20 1.42 -3.58
C GLU A 12 0.39 2.24 -2.30
N LEU A 13 -0.10 3.48 -2.26
CA LEU A 13 -0.03 4.34 -1.07
C LEU A 13 -0.83 3.75 0.10
N ASP A 14 -2.02 3.19 -0.19
CA ASP A 14 -2.82 2.45 0.79
C ASP A 14 -2.04 1.25 1.34
N ALA A 15 -1.44 0.44 0.46
CA ALA A 15 -0.66 -0.73 0.88
C ALA A 15 0.56 -0.37 1.74
N LEU A 16 1.15 0.81 1.53
CA LEU A 16 2.28 1.32 2.32
C LEU A 16 1.84 2.03 3.61
N HIS A 17 0.53 2.17 3.85
CA HIS A 17 -0.01 3.03 4.92
C HIS A 17 0.64 4.43 4.89
N ALA A 18 0.81 4.97 3.68
CA ALA A 18 1.55 6.21 3.44
C ALA A 18 0.87 7.43 4.06
N ASP A 19 -0.46 7.40 4.19
CA ASP A 19 -1.23 8.47 4.84
C ASP A 19 -0.96 8.58 6.35
N GLU A 20 -0.55 7.48 6.98
CA GLU A 20 -0.21 7.47 8.41
C GLU A 20 1.27 7.80 8.65
N THR A 21 2.14 7.30 7.79
CA THR A 21 3.60 7.45 7.93
C THR A 21 4.11 8.79 7.39
N SER A 22 3.58 9.26 6.26
CA SER A 22 4.00 10.50 5.62
C SER A 22 2.90 11.07 4.71
N PRO A 23 1.81 11.63 5.28
CA PRO A 23 0.64 12.10 4.53
C PRO A 23 0.96 13.17 3.48
N GLY A 24 1.96 14.03 3.75
CA GLY A 24 2.40 15.04 2.79
C GLY A 24 3.05 14.42 1.54
N MET A 25 3.85 13.37 1.69
CA MET A 25 4.47 12.67 0.56
C MET A 25 3.45 11.84 -0.22
N ALA A 26 2.48 11.24 0.47
CA ALA A 26 1.37 10.52 -0.16
C ALA A 26 0.53 11.45 -1.05
N ALA A 27 0.15 12.63 -0.54
CA ALA A 27 -0.60 13.62 -1.32
C ALA A 27 0.15 14.07 -2.57
N VAL A 28 1.44 14.39 -2.46
CA VAL A 28 2.26 14.80 -3.60
C VAL A 28 2.43 13.67 -4.62
N ALA A 29 2.57 12.42 -4.17
CA ALA A 29 2.63 11.27 -5.06
C ALA A 29 1.34 11.11 -5.89
N LEU A 30 0.18 11.29 -5.25
CA LEU A 30 -1.11 11.22 -5.93
C LEU A 30 -1.29 12.37 -6.94
N ASP A 31 -0.90 13.59 -6.58
CA ASP A 31 -0.94 14.75 -7.48
C ASP A 31 -0.05 14.55 -8.71
N LEU A 32 1.17 14.02 -8.53
CA LEU A 32 2.06 13.69 -9.64
C LEU A 32 1.49 12.60 -10.54
N ALA A 33 0.82 11.59 -9.96
CA ALA A 33 0.16 10.54 -10.73
C ALA A 33 -1.00 11.10 -11.59
N ASN A 34 -1.83 11.97 -11.00
CA ASN A 34 -2.87 12.69 -11.72
C ASN A 34 -2.32 13.60 -12.83
N ALA A 35 -1.17 14.25 -12.59
CA ALA A 35 -0.49 15.06 -13.60
C ALA A 35 0.00 14.21 -14.79
N ILE A 36 0.49 13.00 -14.54
CA ILE A 36 0.91 12.05 -15.58
C ILE A 36 -0.28 11.62 -16.45
N ASP A 37 -1.42 11.34 -15.83
CA ASP A 37 -2.62 10.92 -16.57
C ASP A 37 -3.24 12.05 -17.39
N SER A 38 -3.22 13.28 -16.86
CA SER A 38 -3.83 14.45 -17.50
C SER A 38 -2.94 15.13 -18.56
N THR A 39 -1.62 15.00 -18.48
CA THR A 39 -0.70 15.69 -19.40
C THR A 39 -0.41 14.89 -20.67
N ASN A 40 -0.44 15.59 -21.80
CA ASN A 40 0.00 15.09 -23.12
C ASN A 40 1.36 15.65 -23.54
N VAL A 41 2.03 16.42 -22.67
CA VAL A 41 3.37 16.97 -22.94
C VAL A 41 4.43 15.95 -22.50
N PRO A 42 5.20 15.33 -23.43
CA PRO A 42 6.09 14.23 -23.08
C PRO A 42 7.17 14.59 -22.04
N GLY A 43 7.74 15.79 -22.14
CA GLY A 43 8.76 16.26 -21.19
C GLY A 43 8.22 16.41 -19.76
N ALA A 44 7.05 17.03 -19.62
CA ALA A 44 6.38 17.17 -18.32
C ALA A 44 6.01 15.81 -17.73
N LYS A 45 5.53 14.88 -18.57
CA LYS A 45 5.20 13.51 -18.16
C LYS A 45 6.44 12.75 -17.65
N ALA A 46 7.56 12.87 -18.34
CA ALA A 46 8.82 12.23 -17.96
C ALA A 46 9.36 12.79 -16.63
N GLN A 47 9.29 14.11 -16.43
CA GLN A 47 9.71 14.75 -15.19
C GLN A 47 8.83 14.33 -14.00
N ALA A 48 7.50 14.35 -14.18
CA ALA A 48 6.57 13.92 -13.14
C ALA A 48 6.77 12.43 -12.77
N ALA A 49 6.96 11.56 -13.77
CA ALA A 49 7.25 10.15 -13.53
C ALA A 49 8.56 9.91 -12.79
N HIS A 50 9.60 10.71 -13.08
CA HIS A 50 10.87 10.62 -12.37
C HIS A 50 10.74 11.01 -10.89
N GLN A 51 10.05 12.11 -10.61
CA GLN A 51 9.81 12.58 -9.24
C GLN A 51 8.93 11.61 -8.45
N LEU A 52 7.86 11.11 -9.07
CA LEU A 52 6.99 10.08 -8.49
C LEU A 52 7.79 8.84 -8.08
N ARG A 53 8.71 8.39 -8.94
CA ARG A 53 9.58 7.23 -8.63
C ARG A 53 10.45 7.47 -7.40
N ALA A 54 10.98 8.68 -7.22
CA ALA A 54 11.78 9.03 -6.05
C ALA A 54 10.94 9.01 -4.77
N ILE A 55 9.77 9.67 -4.79
CA ILE A 55 8.87 9.74 -3.64
C ILE A 55 8.39 8.35 -3.22
N ILE A 56 7.97 7.49 -4.16
CA ILE A 56 7.55 6.12 -3.86
C ILE A 56 8.71 5.30 -3.28
N ALA A 57 9.94 5.48 -3.77
CA ALA A 57 11.10 4.80 -3.19
C ALA A 57 11.36 5.23 -1.74
N ASP A 58 11.16 6.50 -1.41
CA ASP A 58 11.30 7.01 -0.05
C ASP A 58 10.16 6.55 0.85
N LEU A 59 8.91 6.56 0.35
CA LEU A 59 7.76 6.00 1.06
C LEU A 59 7.95 4.52 1.38
N ARG A 60 8.49 3.73 0.45
CA ARG A 60 8.82 2.31 0.71
C ARG A 60 9.90 2.11 1.77
N ARG A 61 10.78 3.09 2.00
CA ARG A 61 11.77 3.04 3.10
C ARG A 61 11.16 3.41 4.44
N LEU A 62 10.15 4.28 4.43
CA LEU A 62 9.43 4.73 5.62
C LEU A 62 8.30 3.79 6.02
N ALA A 63 7.76 3.04 5.06
CA ALA A 63 6.70 2.08 5.29
C ALA A 63 7.13 1.10 6.39
N PRO A 64 6.24 0.80 7.35
CA PRO A 64 6.51 -0.22 8.35
C PRO A 64 6.87 -1.50 7.61
N VAL A 65 7.96 -2.15 8.02
CA VAL A 65 8.29 -3.47 7.50
C VAL A 65 7.17 -4.38 8.00
N GLU A 66 6.13 -4.59 7.19
CA GLU A 66 5.29 -5.76 7.33
C GLU A 66 6.21 -6.96 7.07
N ALA A 67 6.90 -7.37 8.14
CA ALA A 67 7.51 -8.66 8.23
C ALA A 67 6.35 -9.63 8.06
N LYS A 68 6.15 -10.07 6.82
CA LYS A 68 5.21 -11.12 6.45
C LYS A 68 5.47 -12.31 7.40
N GLY A 69 4.64 -12.45 8.43
CA GLY A 69 4.88 -13.34 9.58
C GLY A 69 5.29 -12.63 10.89
N ASP A 70 4.59 -11.57 11.29
CA ASP A 70 4.74 -11.04 12.65
C ASP A 70 4.07 -12.00 13.66
N ALA A 71 4.69 -12.23 14.81
CA ALA A 71 4.33 -13.30 15.75
C ALA A 71 2.89 -13.22 16.28
N VAL A 72 2.25 -12.07 16.13
CA VAL A 72 0.87 -11.81 16.53
C VAL A 72 -0.13 -12.50 15.57
N ASP A 73 0.17 -12.55 14.28
CA ASP A 73 -0.68 -13.24 13.28
C ASP A 73 -0.68 -14.75 13.50
N ASP A 74 0.49 -15.32 13.82
CA ASP A 74 0.62 -16.73 14.18
C ASP A 74 -0.19 -17.08 15.44
N ILE A 75 -0.21 -16.19 16.43
CA ILE A 75 -1.02 -16.36 17.65
C ILE A 75 -2.52 -16.28 17.33
N ALA A 76 -2.93 -15.36 16.45
CA ALA A 76 -4.31 -15.22 16.02
C ALA A 76 -4.80 -16.48 15.28
N GLU A 77 -3.97 -17.02 14.38
CA GLU A 77 -4.26 -18.26 13.65
C GLU A 77 -4.31 -19.47 14.59
N GLN A 78 -3.39 -19.57 15.55
CA GLN A 78 -3.37 -20.66 16.54
C GLN A 78 -4.58 -20.61 17.49
N ARG A 79 -5.08 -19.42 17.82
CA ARG A 79 -6.32 -19.26 18.61
C ARG A 79 -7.55 -19.64 17.79
N ALA A 80 -7.59 -19.33 16.49
CA ALA A 80 -8.67 -19.74 15.60
C ALA A 80 -8.76 -21.27 15.49
N LYS A 81 -7.62 -21.95 15.29
CA LYS A 81 -7.53 -23.42 15.24
C LYS A 81 -8.01 -24.07 16.54
N ARG A 82 -7.59 -23.53 17.70
CA ARG A 82 -8.06 -24.04 19.02
C ARG A 82 -9.56 -23.86 19.24
N ARG A 83 -10.14 -22.74 18.81
CA ARG A 83 -11.59 -22.50 18.93
C ARG A 83 -12.42 -23.41 18.02
N ALA A 84 -11.93 -23.74 16.83
CA ALA A 84 -12.60 -24.68 15.93
C ALA A 84 -12.63 -26.09 16.53
N ALA A 85 -11.48 -26.59 17.00
CA ALA A 85 -11.39 -27.91 17.63
C ALA A 85 -12.26 -28.04 18.90
N ALA A 86 -12.34 -26.99 19.73
CA ALA A 86 -13.19 -26.99 20.91
C ALA A 86 -14.70 -27.02 20.58
N ARG A 87 -15.11 -26.44 19.44
CA ARG A 87 -16.52 -26.49 18.98
C ARG A 87 -16.91 -27.86 18.45
N GLU A 88 -15.99 -28.56 17.79
CA GLU A 88 -16.22 -29.94 17.35
C GLU A 88 -16.33 -30.92 18.53
N GLN A 89 -15.53 -30.71 19.59
CA GLN A 89 -15.58 -31.54 20.80
C GLN A 89 -16.80 -31.28 21.70
N ALA A 90 -17.38 -30.08 21.64
CA ALA A 90 -18.57 -29.72 22.44
C ALA A 90 -19.91 -30.08 21.77
N GLY A 91 -19.88 -30.57 20.52
CA GLY A 91 -21.05 -30.96 19.75
C GLY A 91 -21.23 -32.47 19.56
N GLY A 92 -20.46 -33.30 20.27
CA GLY A 92 -20.55 -34.76 20.27
C GLY A 92 -21.16 -35.31 21.55
#